data_AF-A0A8T4YF77-F1
#
_entry.id   AF-A0A8T4YF77-F1
#
_cell.length_a   1.000
_cell.length_b   1.000
_cell.length_c   1.000
_cell.angle_alpha   90.00
_cell.angle_beta   90.00
_cell.angle_gamma   90.00
#
_symmetry.space_group_name_H-M   'P 1'
#
loop_
_entity.id
_entity.type
_entity.pdbx_description
1 polymer ?
#
loop_
_entity_poly.entity_id
_entity_poly.type
_entity_poly.pdbx_seq_one_letter_code
_entity_poly.pdbx_strand_id
1 'polypeptide(L)'
;EAASKWDRRTIIDIDKYYRGRLGEVKKKFQHPLVVVDPVDPNRNVAAAVRLETLCTFIMASKCFLRKPSKAFFYPSKPVKLTESAFKAKLESRGLDLVAVSFGAVEAVPDVLWGQLYRTLDSMKALLENWDFKVYRAKAWTDERGLTIFLFELESSILSRLKRHTGPPVFSEEFWNFLGKHLRKDRTSTGPWVEGDRLVVEVDRRFRDVKDLFECFLKADGGISVGVREKIAEVIGRGFKVLKNMELWSIMSENAELNLFISEFLDGLPMWLKTWLEEAEATFDKTRNVEA
;
A
#
# COMPACT_ATOMS: atom_id res chain seq x y z
N GLU A 1 5.48 -15.43 24.24
CA GLU A 1 6.92 -15.11 24.27
C GLU A 1 7.63 -15.45 22.96
N ALA A 2 7.62 -16.69 22.46
CA ALA A 2 8.39 -17.11 21.27
C ALA A 2 8.19 -16.21 20.03
N ALA A 3 6.94 -15.81 19.74
CA ALA A 3 6.63 -14.96 18.59
C ALA A 3 7.32 -13.59 18.60
N SER A 4 7.69 -13.05 19.76
CA SER A 4 8.42 -11.76 19.83
C SER A 4 9.85 -11.85 19.29
N LYS A 5 10.38 -13.07 19.15
CA LYS A 5 11.73 -13.39 18.68
C LYS A 5 11.73 -13.95 17.24
N TRP A 6 10.57 -14.09 16.61
CA TRP A 6 10.46 -14.53 15.22
C TRP A 6 11.11 -13.51 14.27
N ASP A 7 11.60 -14.00 13.14
CA ASP A 7 12.23 -13.20 12.09
C ASP A 7 11.38 -13.18 10.80
N ARG A 8 11.92 -12.61 9.72
CA ARG A 8 11.24 -12.49 8.42
C ARG A 8 10.93 -13.85 7.77
N ARG A 9 11.49 -14.96 8.29
CA ARG A 9 11.38 -16.31 7.73
C ARG A 9 11.39 -17.38 8.81
N THR A 10 10.30 -17.44 9.57
CA THR A 10 10.15 -18.39 10.68
C THR A 10 9.60 -19.73 10.18
N ILE A 11 10.18 -20.83 10.65
CA ILE A 11 9.74 -22.21 10.35
C ILE A 11 9.34 -22.90 11.65
N ILE A 12 8.14 -23.48 11.66
CA ILE A 12 7.58 -24.27 12.75
C ILE A 12 7.28 -25.66 12.20
N ASP A 13 8.04 -26.64 12.68
CA ASP A 13 7.93 -28.04 12.30
C ASP A 13 7.75 -28.86 13.58
N ILE A 14 6.49 -29.10 13.96
CA ILE A 14 6.11 -29.70 15.24
C ILE A 14 6.56 -31.16 15.30
N ASP A 15 6.32 -31.92 14.23
CA ASP A 15 6.66 -33.34 14.12
C ASP A 15 8.09 -33.59 13.61
N LYS A 16 8.84 -32.51 13.35
CA LYS A 16 10.26 -32.54 12.98
C LYS A 16 10.53 -33.30 11.68
N TYR A 17 9.59 -33.28 10.72
CA TYR A 17 9.73 -33.92 9.41
C TYR A 17 11.01 -33.49 8.66
N TYR A 18 11.42 -32.23 8.84
CA TYR A 18 12.57 -31.62 8.18
C TYR A 18 13.75 -31.41 9.14
N ARG A 19 13.86 -32.18 10.22
CA ARG A 19 15.02 -32.12 11.13
C ARG A 19 16.32 -32.32 10.35
N GLY A 20 17.28 -31.40 10.52
CA GLY A 20 18.54 -31.41 9.77
C GLY A 20 18.44 -30.99 8.29
N ARG A 21 17.22 -30.71 7.79
CA ARG A 21 16.92 -30.40 6.38
C ARG A 21 16.11 -29.11 6.21
N LEU A 22 16.23 -28.16 7.14
CA LEU A 22 15.51 -26.88 7.09
C LEU A 22 15.82 -26.06 5.81
N GLY A 23 16.98 -26.30 5.18
CA GLY A 23 17.31 -25.73 3.86
C GLY A 23 16.33 -26.16 2.76
N GLU A 24 15.80 -27.38 2.81
CA GLU A 24 14.80 -27.88 1.86
C GLU A 24 13.48 -27.13 2.04
N VAL A 25 13.06 -26.89 3.28
CA VAL A 25 11.85 -26.12 3.60
C VAL A 25 11.95 -24.69 3.04
N LYS A 26 13.10 -24.03 3.21
CA LYS A 26 13.34 -22.67 2.68
C LYS A 26 13.36 -22.59 1.15
N LYS A 27 13.74 -23.68 0.48
CA LYS A 27 13.67 -23.79 -0.99
C LYS A 27 12.24 -24.04 -1.45
N LYS A 28 11.55 -24.95 -0.75
CA LYS A 28 10.19 -25.41 -1.07
C LYS A 28 9.13 -24.33 -0.85
N PHE A 29 9.21 -23.60 0.26
CA PHE A 29 8.24 -22.59 0.62
C PHE A 29 8.90 -21.21 0.64
N GLN A 30 8.44 -20.32 -0.24
CA GLN A 30 8.91 -18.94 -0.30
C GLN A 30 8.07 -17.98 0.57
N HIS A 31 7.40 -18.50 1.61
CA HIS A 31 6.50 -17.76 2.50
C HIS A 31 7.24 -17.17 3.71
N PRO A 32 6.74 -16.09 4.34
CA PRO A 32 7.37 -15.47 5.51
C PRO A 32 7.22 -16.30 6.79
N LEU A 33 6.13 -17.07 6.90
CA LEU A 33 5.90 -18.04 7.96
C LEU A 33 5.62 -19.40 7.32
N VAL A 34 6.36 -20.41 7.77
CA VAL A 34 6.15 -21.79 7.37
C VAL A 34 5.75 -22.58 8.60
N VAL A 35 4.53 -23.10 8.61
CA VAL A 35 4.05 -24.05 9.61
C VAL A 35 3.79 -25.35 8.87
N VAL A 36 4.65 -26.35 9.10
CA VAL A 36 4.53 -27.67 8.47
C VAL A 36 3.27 -28.34 9.02
N ASP A 37 2.37 -28.77 8.13
CA ASP A 37 1.16 -29.50 8.51
C ASP A 37 1.57 -30.86 9.12
N PRO A 38 1.06 -31.22 10.32
CA PRO A 38 1.40 -32.49 10.96
C PRO A 38 0.94 -33.72 10.16
N VAL A 39 -0.08 -33.56 9.30
CA VAL A 39 -0.64 -34.65 8.49
C VAL A 39 0.02 -34.72 7.11
N ASP A 40 0.37 -33.57 6.51
CA ASP A 40 1.04 -33.50 5.21
C ASP A 40 2.29 -32.60 5.25
N PRO A 41 3.51 -33.16 5.31
CA PRO A 41 4.73 -32.37 5.38
C PRO A 41 4.97 -31.50 4.13
N ASN A 42 4.23 -31.72 3.04
CA ASN A 42 4.31 -30.90 1.82
C ASN A 42 3.43 -29.65 1.85
N ARG A 43 2.64 -29.47 2.91
CA ARG A 43 1.73 -28.33 3.06
C ARG A 43 2.23 -27.33 4.10
N ASN A 44 2.17 -26.05 3.73
CA ASN A 44 2.34 -24.94 4.67
C ASN A 44 0.97 -24.45 5.14
N VAL A 45 0.63 -24.66 6.40
CA VAL A 45 -0.62 -24.19 7.02
C VAL A 45 -0.71 -22.67 7.05
N ALA A 46 0.44 -21.98 7.12
CA ALA A 46 0.53 -20.53 7.17
C ALA A 46 0.74 -19.87 5.78
N ALA A 47 0.46 -20.56 4.68
CA ALA A 47 0.70 -20.03 3.32
C ALA A 47 -0.04 -18.72 3.03
N ALA A 48 -1.20 -18.50 3.64
CA ALA A 48 -1.98 -17.28 3.50
C ALA A 48 -1.42 -16.09 4.30
N VAL A 49 -0.49 -16.32 5.24
CA VAL A 49 0.04 -15.27 6.12
C VAL A 49 1.04 -14.40 5.35
N ARG A 50 0.74 -13.09 5.31
CA ARG A 50 1.61 -12.08 4.70
C ARG A 50 2.72 -11.65 5.63
N LEU A 51 3.78 -11.12 5.03
CA LEU A 51 4.90 -10.59 5.79
C LEU A 51 4.46 -9.44 6.70
N GLU A 52 3.61 -8.53 6.21
CA GLU A 52 3.09 -7.42 6.99
C GLU A 52 2.26 -7.89 8.21
N THR A 53 1.40 -8.89 8.02
CA THR A 53 0.62 -9.52 9.09
C THR A 53 1.53 -10.18 10.13
N LEU A 54 2.53 -10.94 9.68
CA LEU A 54 3.54 -11.56 10.57
C LEU A 54 4.29 -10.49 11.38
N CYS A 55 4.80 -9.45 10.72
CA CYS A 55 5.51 -8.36 11.39
C CYS A 55 4.62 -7.61 12.39
N THR A 56 3.35 -7.37 12.04
CA THR A 56 2.37 -6.75 12.94
C THR A 56 2.14 -7.61 14.18
N PHE A 57 2.04 -8.93 14.01
CA PHE A 57 1.91 -9.88 15.13
C PHE A 57 3.16 -9.93 16.02
N ILE A 58 4.36 -9.90 15.43
CA ILE A 58 5.63 -9.82 16.17
C ILE A 58 5.68 -8.52 16.98
N MET A 59 5.30 -7.39 16.36
CA MET A 59 5.23 -6.09 17.04
C MET A 59 4.26 -6.10 18.21
N ALA A 60 3.03 -6.57 18.00
CA ALA A 60 2.03 -6.72 19.05
C ALA A 60 2.53 -7.63 20.19
N SER A 61 3.18 -8.75 19.84
CA SER A 61 3.78 -9.66 20.83
C SER A 61 4.85 -8.98 21.68
N LYS A 62 5.71 -8.15 21.08
CA LYS A 62 6.73 -7.38 21.82
C LYS A 62 6.10 -6.37 22.77
N CYS A 63 5.11 -5.59 22.30
CA CYS A 63 4.43 -4.59 23.12
C CYS A 63 3.64 -5.24 24.27
N PHE A 64 2.92 -6.33 23.98
CA PHE A 64 2.14 -7.07 24.98
C PHE A 64 3.01 -7.63 26.11
N LEU A 65 4.17 -8.21 25.78
CA LEU A 65 5.10 -8.73 26.80
C LEU A 65 5.71 -7.61 27.66
N ARG A 66 5.83 -6.39 27.12
CA ARG A 66 6.36 -5.24 27.87
C ARG A 66 5.35 -4.68 28.87
N LYS A 67 4.10 -4.47 28.44
CA LYS A 67 3.00 -4.00 29.30
C LYS A 67 1.70 -4.66 28.85
N PRO A 68 1.33 -5.82 29.43
CA PRO A 68 0.10 -6.51 29.07
C PRO A 68 -1.12 -5.60 29.27
N SER A 69 -2.06 -5.63 28.33
CA SER A 69 -3.31 -4.87 28.42
C SER A 69 -4.46 -5.57 27.70
N LYS A 70 -5.69 -5.27 28.11
CA LYS A 70 -6.92 -5.65 27.39
C LYS A 70 -7.03 -4.97 26.02
N ALA A 71 -6.35 -3.84 25.79
CA ALA A 71 -6.33 -3.11 24.52
C ALA A 71 -5.89 -3.96 23.31
N PHE A 72 -5.07 -5.00 23.53
CA PHE A 72 -4.65 -5.93 22.48
C PHE A 72 -5.77 -6.88 22.02
N PHE A 73 -6.78 -7.09 22.86
CA PHE A 73 -7.93 -7.96 22.60
C PHE A 73 -9.19 -7.15 22.27
N TYR A 74 -9.33 -5.97 22.89
CA TYR A 74 -10.48 -5.08 22.79
C TYR A 74 -10.02 -3.64 22.55
N PRO A 75 -9.43 -3.35 21.38
CA PRO A 75 -9.02 -1.99 21.06
C PRO A 75 -10.22 -1.05 20.95
N SER A 76 -9.99 0.24 21.22
CA SER A 76 -10.97 1.28 20.91
C SER A 76 -11.32 1.24 19.43
N LYS A 77 -12.57 1.57 19.10
CA LYS A 77 -12.99 1.70 17.71
C LYS A 77 -12.45 3.00 17.11
N PRO A 78 -12.14 3.04 15.80
CA PRO A 78 -11.83 4.29 15.13
C PRO A 78 -13.00 5.27 15.30
N VAL A 79 -12.69 6.56 15.28
CA VAL A 79 -13.69 7.62 15.41
C VAL A 79 -14.06 8.11 14.00
N LYS A 80 -15.37 8.25 13.75
CA LYS A 80 -15.88 8.80 12.49
C LYS A 80 -15.36 10.23 12.33
N LEU A 81 -14.76 10.53 11.18
CA LEU A 81 -14.33 11.87 10.85
C LEU A 81 -15.54 12.73 10.45
N THR A 82 -15.56 13.95 10.95
CA THR A 82 -16.33 15.06 10.37
C THR A 82 -15.60 15.61 9.15
N GLU A 83 -16.29 16.39 8.32
CA GLU A 83 -15.69 17.00 7.13
C GLU A 83 -14.49 17.89 7.50
N SER A 84 -14.67 18.71 8.54
CA SER A 84 -13.64 19.59 9.05
C SER A 84 -12.43 18.81 9.59
N ALA A 85 -12.65 17.72 10.31
CA ALA A 85 -11.57 16.88 10.82
C ALA A 85 -10.83 16.15 9.69
N PHE A 86 -11.56 15.68 8.67
CA PHE A 86 -10.95 15.06 7.49
C PHE A 86 -10.08 16.06 6.73
N LYS A 87 -10.59 17.27 6.47
CA LYS A 87 -9.84 18.35 5.84
C LYS A 87 -8.56 18.69 6.61
N ALA A 88 -8.67 18.90 7.92
CA ALA A 88 -7.51 19.21 8.77
C ALA A 88 -6.45 18.08 8.76
N LYS A 89 -6.88 16.81 8.74
CA LYS A 89 -5.96 15.66 8.62
C LYS A 89 -5.24 15.61 7.27
N LEU A 90 -5.89 16.00 6.18
CA LEU A 90 -5.22 16.07 4.86
C LEU A 90 -4.19 17.21 4.84
N GLU A 91 -4.59 18.41 5.27
CA GLU A 91 -3.73 19.61 5.26
C GLU A 91 -2.50 19.46 6.14
N SER A 92 -2.64 18.89 7.34
CA SER A 92 -1.53 18.72 8.28
C SER A 92 -0.43 17.77 7.80
N ARG A 93 -0.71 16.89 6.83
CA ARG A 93 0.24 15.89 6.35
C ARG A 93 0.99 16.33 5.10
N GLY A 94 0.43 17.24 4.31
CA GLY A 94 1.03 17.68 3.05
C GLY A 94 1.21 16.56 2.01
N LEU A 95 0.42 15.48 2.14
CA LEU A 95 0.37 14.35 1.21
C LEU A 95 -1.01 14.32 0.56
N ASP A 96 -1.07 13.85 -0.68
CA ASP A 96 -2.32 13.70 -1.40
C ASP A 96 -2.91 12.31 -1.20
N LEU A 97 -4.21 12.25 -0.95
CA LEU A 97 -4.98 11.03 -0.85
C LEU A 97 -5.75 10.80 -2.14
N VAL A 98 -5.63 9.62 -2.73
CA VAL A 98 -6.25 9.27 -4.00
C VAL A 98 -6.97 7.94 -3.84
N ALA A 99 -8.23 7.89 -4.27
CA ALA A 99 -9.04 6.68 -4.27
C ALA A 99 -9.51 6.33 -5.68
N VAL A 100 -9.43 5.05 -6.05
CA VAL A 100 -10.16 4.50 -7.18
C VAL A 100 -11.34 3.72 -6.62
N SER A 101 -12.56 4.20 -6.85
CA SER A 101 -13.80 3.60 -6.37
C SER A 101 -14.62 2.98 -7.50
N PHE A 102 -15.18 1.80 -7.26
CA PHE A 102 -15.99 1.04 -8.20
C PHE A 102 -16.96 0.12 -7.45
N GLY A 103 -17.82 -0.57 -8.19
CA GLY A 103 -18.89 -1.39 -7.62
C GLY A 103 -18.44 -2.68 -6.92
N ALA A 104 -19.42 -3.52 -6.60
CA ALA A 104 -19.20 -4.85 -6.05
C ALA A 104 -18.52 -5.78 -7.05
N VAL A 105 -17.65 -6.65 -6.54
CA VAL A 105 -16.99 -7.70 -7.31
C VAL A 105 -17.54 -9.05 -6.86
N GLU A 106 -18.21 -9.76 -7.77
CA GLU A 106 -18.83 -11.06 -7.48
C GLU A 106 -17.79 -12.18 -7.37
N ALA A 107 -17.39 -12.46 -6.13
CA ALA A 107 -16.50 -13.56 -5.78
C ALA A 107 -16.69 -13.98 -4.33
N VAL A 108 -16.33 -15.23 -4.02
CA VAL A 108 -16.18 -15.69 -2.62
C VAL A 108 -15.11 -14.85 -1.92
N PRO A 109 -15.27 -14.46 -0.64
CA PRO A 109 -14.37 -13.53 0.05
C PRO A 109 -12.87 -13.83 -0.11
N ASP A 110 -12.46 -15.09 0.02
CA ASP A 110 -11.05 -15.49 -0.12
C ASP A 110 -10.47 -15.17 -1.51
N VAL A 111 -11.28 -15.40 -2.55
CA VAL A 111 -10.91 -15.09 -3.93
C VAL A 111 -10.92 -13.58 -4.16
N LEU A 112 -11.94 -12.88 -3.64
CA LEU A 112 -12.08 -11.44 -3.73
C LEU A 112 -10.84 -10.73 -3.17
N TRP A 113 -10.51 -10.99 -1.90
CA TRP A 113 -9.35 -10.38 -1.26
C TRP A 113 -8.06 -10.74 -1.99
N GLY A 114 -7.89 -11.99 -2.40
CA GLY A 114 -6.74 -12.42 -3.21
C GLY A 114 -6.57 -11.58 -4.49
N GLN A 115 -7.67 -11.26 -5.19
CA GLN A 115 -7.63 -10.39 -6.36
C GLN A 115 -7.39 -8.93 -6.01
N LEU A 116 -8.06 -8.39 -4.99
CA LEU A 116 -7.93 -6.98 -4.57
C LEU A 116 -6.48 -6.65 -4.26
N TYR A 117 -5.80 -7.48 -3.49
CA TYR A 117 -4.43 -7.21 -3.08
C TYR A 117 -3.44 -7.31 -4.24
N ARG A 118 -3.61 -8.27 -5.15
CA ARG A 118 -2.76 -8.35 -6.35
C ARG A 118 -2.99 -7.16 -7.29
N THR A 119 -4.23 -6.69 -7.39
CA THR A 119 -4.56 -5.48 -8.15
C THR A 119 -3.96 -4.24 -7.49
N LEU A 120 -4.06 -4.11 -6.17
CA LEU A 120 -3.46 -3.01 -5.40
C LEU A 120 -1.95 -2.91 -5.64
N ASP A 121 -1.22 -4.04 -5.59
CA ASP A 121 0.22 -4.09 -5.88
C ASP A 121 0.53 -3.64 -7.31
N SER A 122 -0.31 -4.06 -8.28
CA SER A 122 -0.14 -3.70 -9.70
C SER A 122 -0.40 -2.20 -9.93
N MET A 123 -1.44 -1.64 -9.31
CA MET A 123 -1.74 -0.22 -9.38
C MET A 123 -0.69 0.64 -8.66
N LYS A 124 -0.14 0.15 -7.54
CA LYS A 124 0.99 0.79 -6.86
C LYS A 124 2.21 0.82 -7.78
N ALA A 125 2.56 -0.30 -8.40
CA ALA A 125 3.67 -0.36 -9.36
C ALA A 125 3.43 0.55 -10.57
N LEU A 126 2.19 0.66 -11.06
CA LEU A 126 1.83 1.61 -12.11
C LEU A 126 2.15 3.05 -11.69
N LEU A 127 1.70 3.47 -10.50
CA LEU A 127 1.99 4.81 -9.98
C LEU A 127 3.49 5.08 -9.90
N GLU A 128 4.25 4.15 -9.31
CA GLU A 128 5.71 4.28 -9.15
C GLU A 128 6.43 4.33 -10.50
N ASN A 129 6.00 3.53 -11.49
CA ASN A 129 6.55 3.54 -12.85
C ASN A 129 6.32 4.87 -13.58
N TRP A 130 5.33 5.65 -13.15
CA TRP A 130 5.03 6.98 -13.68
C TRP A 130 5.50 8.11 -12.75
N ASP A 131 6.46 7.80 -11.86
CA ASP A 131 7.14 8.70 -10.92
C ASP A 131 6.24 9.25 -9.80
N PHE A 132 5.04 8.71 -9.60
CA PHE A 132 4.22 9.03 -8.42
C PHE A 132 4.73 8.24 -7.21
N LYS A 133 5.26 8.96 -6.21
CA LYS A 133 5.79 8.34 -5.00
C LYS A 133 4.66 7.94 -4.05
N VAL A 134 4.48 6.63 -3.88
CA VAL A 134 3.45 6.05 -3.01
C VAL A 134 4.00 5.81 -1.60
N TYR A 135 3.39 6.43 -0.60
CA TYR A 135 3.73 6.20 0.82
C TYR A 135 3.03 4.97 1.35
N ARG A 136 1.71 4.89 1.17
CA ARG A 136 0.86 3.80 1.65
C ARG A 136 -0.24 3.51 0.65
N ALA A 137 -0.66 2.25 0.61
CA ALA A 137 -1.75 1.82 -0.23
C ALA A 137 -2.58 0.76 0.53
N LYS A 138 -3.90 0.81 0.42
CA LYS A 138 -4.80 -0.21 0.98
C LYS A 138 -6.01 -0.44 0.07
N ALA A 139 -6.55 -1.65 0.14
CA ALA A 139 -7.84 -1.99 -0.44
C ALA A 139 -8.91 -2.04 0.66
N TRP A 140 -10.12 -1.64 0.32
CA TRP A 140 -11.30 -1.75 1.19
C TRP A 140 -12.53 -2.09 0.36
N THR A 141 -13.42 -2.88 0.92
CA THR A 141 -14.74 -3.13 0.36
C THR A 141 -15.72 -3.44 1.48
N ASP A 142 -16.99 -3.09 1.28
CA ASP A 142 -18.07 -3.55 2.14
C ASP A 142 -18.60 -4.95 1.73
N GLU A 143 -17.96 -5.59 0.76
CA GLU A 143 -18.32 -6.88 0.14
C GLU A 143 -19.74 -6.91 -0.45
N ARG A 144 -20.38 -5.74 -0.61
CA ARG A 144 -21.79 -5.60 -1.01
C ARG A 144 -21.96 -4.74 -2.25
N GLY A 145 -21.37 -3.55 -2.27
CA GLY A 145 -21.68 -2.52 -3.26
C GLY A 145 -20.53 -1.60 -3.60
N LEU A 146 -19.53 -1.44 -2.72
CA LEU A 146 -18.45 -0.48 -2.89
C LEU A 146 -17.09 -1.13 -2.67
N THR A 147 -16.18 -0.90 -3.60
CA THR A 147 -14.78 -1.30 -3.52
C THR A 147 -13.89 -0.09 -3.79
N ILE A 148 -12.83 0.06 -3.00
CA ILE A 148 -11.89 1.18 -3.07
C ILE A 148 -10.46 0.68 -3.00
N PHE A 149 -9.63 1.19 -3.91
CA PHE A 149 -8.18 1.22 -3.74
C PHE A 149 -7.76 2.62 -3.31
N LEU A 150 -7.16 2.72 -2.13
CA LEU A 150 -6.72 3.96 -1.52
C LEU A 150 -5.19 4.06 -1.60
N PHE A 151 -4.69 5.21 -2.06
CA PHE A 151 -3.27 5.52 -2.18
C PHE A 151 -2.98 6.85 -1.51
N GLU A 152 -1.92 6.89 -0.71
CA GLU A 152 -1.36 8.11 -0.16
C GLU A 152 -0.06 8.43 -0.89
N LEU A 153 -0.01 9.58 -1.54
CA LEU A 153 1.04 10.00 -2.47
C LEU A 153 1.76 11.23 -1.94
N GLU A 154 3.03 11.39 -2.32
CA GLU A 154 3.76 12.66 -2.13
C GLU A 154 3.02 13.82 -2.80
N SER A 155 2.55 13.60 -4.02
CA SER A 155 1.67 14.50 -4.74
C SER A 155 0.88 13.75 -5.79
N SER A 156 -0.37 14.14 -5.98
CA SER A 156 -1.27 13.70 -7.04
C SER A 156 -1.08 14.46 -8.35
N ILE A 157 -0.34 15.58 -8.32
CA ILE A 157 -0.05 16.42 -9.49
C ILE A 157 1.45 16.68 -9.55
N LEU A 158 2.13 16.05 -10.51
CA LEU A 158 3.56 16.22 -10.73
C LEU A 158 3.87 17.48 -11.55
N SER A 159 5.11 17.96 -11.42
CA SER A 159 5.69 18.98 -12.29
C SER A 159 5.56 18.59 -13.76
N ARG A 160 5.38 19.58 -14.64
CA ARG A 160 5.23 19.34 -16.09
C ARG A 160 6.41 18.57 -16.68
N LEU A 161 7.62 18.99 -16.31
CA LEU A 161 8.87 18.43 -16.82
C LEU A 161 9.39 17.35 -15.89
N LYS A 162 9.98 16.32 -16.50
CA LYS A 162 10.81 15.36 -15.80
C LYS A 162 12.20 15.30 -16.40
N ARG A 163 13.18 15.17 -15.51
CA ARG A 163 14.55 14.89 -15.90
C ARG A 163 14.66 13.46 -16.44
N HIS A 164 15.29 13.30 -17.59
CA HIS A 164 15.60 12.00 -18.18
C HIS A 164 17.10 11.89 -18.39
N THR A 165 17.70 10.93 -17.68
CA THR A 165 19.14 10.66 -17.75
C THR A 165 19.41 9.61 -18.82
N GLY A 166 20.14 10.01 -19.86
CA GLY A 166 20.57 9.19 -20.98
C GLY A 166 21.87 8.42 -20.72
N PRO A 167 22.49 7.90 -21.79
CA PRO A 167 23.74 7.17 -21.70
C PRO A 167 24.93 8.11 -21.38
N PRO A 168 26.09 7.54 -20.99
CA PRO A 168 27.34 8.29 -20.95
C PRO A 168 27.70 8.88 -22.31
N VAL A 169 28.40 10.02 -22.33
CA VAL A 169 28.82 10.72 -23.56
C VAL A 169 29.69 9.84 -24.46
N PHE A 170 30.46 8.93 -23.87
CA PHE A 170 31.34 8.00 -24.57
C PHE A 170 30.63 6.72 -25.07
N SER A 171 29.32 6.61 -24.87
CA SER A 171 28.54 5.44 -25.31
C SER A 171 28.26 5.50 -26.81
N GLU A 172 28.22 4.34 -27.46
CA GLU A 172 27.75 4.21 -28.84
C GLU A 172 26.30 4.70 -29.03
N GLU A 173 25.49 4.68 -27.96
CA GLU A 173 24.10 5.19 -27.95
C GLU A 173 23.99 6.73 -27.96
N PHE A 174 25.12 7.45 -27.91
CA PHE A 174 25.18 8.91 -27.90
C PHE A 174 24.37 9.53 -29.06
N TRP A 175 24.62 9.07 -30.29
CA TRP A 175 23.98 9.62 -31.48
C TRP A 175 22.49 9.28 -31.54
N ASN A 176 22.09 8.09 -31.09
CA ASN A 176 20.68 7.69 -30.99
C ASN A 176 19.92 8.59 -30.01
N PHE A 177 20.53 8.86 -28.85
CA PHE A 177 19.95 9.74 -27.84
C PHE A 177 19.81 11.18 -28.36
N LEU A 178 20.87 11.75 -28.95
CA LEU A 178 20.81 13.08 -29.55
C LEU A 178 19.75 13.15 -30.65
N GLY A 179 19.72 12.19 -31.57
CA GLY A 179 18.77 12.15 -32.68
C GLY A 179 17.31 12.13 -32.20
N LYS A 180 17.02 11.38 -31.13
CA LYS A 180 15.69 11.34 -30.51
C LYS A 180 15.31 12.66 -29.85
N HIS A 181 16.24 13.28 -29.12
CA HIS A 181 15.92 14.40 -28.24
C HIS A 181 16.06 15.78 -28.89
N LEU A 182 16.87 15.92 -29.95
CA LEU A 182 17.00 17.15 -30.72
C LEU A 182 15.84 17.39 -31.69
N ARG A 183 15.06 16.35 -32.03
CA ARG A 183 13.87 16.45 -32.89
C ARG A 183 12.63 17.04 -32.19
N LYS A 184 12.75 17.39 -30.89
CA LYS A 184 11.85 18.24 -30.08
C LYS A 184 10.42 17.78 -29.80
N ASP A 185 9.96 16.61 -30.23
CA ASP A 185 8.55 16.22 -30.03
C ASP A 185 8.08 16.28 -28.56
N ARG A 186 8.98 15.97 -27.60
CA ARG A 186 8.69 15.97 -26.14
C ARG A 186 9.83 16.52 -25.27
N THR A 187 10.94 16.92 -25.87
CA THR A 187 12.09 17.47 -25.15
C THR A 187 11.92 18.97 -25.02
N SER A 188 11.82 19.46 -23.78
CA SER A 188 11.67 20.90 -23.52
C SER A 188 13.02 21.60 -23.33
N THR A 189 13.96 20.97 -22.62
CA THR A 189 15.28 21.54 -22.29
C THR A 189 16.38 20.52 -22.56
N GLY A 190 17.54 20.99 -23.02
CA GLY A 190 18.71 20.17 -23.31
C GLY A 190 18.79 19.69 -24.77
N PRO A 191 19.63 18.69 -25.05
CA PRO A 191 20.48 17.93 -24.11
C PRO A 191 21.65 18.74 -23.55
N TRP A 192 22.06 18.45 -22.30
CA TRP A 192 23.32 18.90 -21.69
C TRP A 192 24.06 17.72 -21.05
N VAL A 193 25.29 17.96 -20.59
CA VAL A 193 26.11 16.95 -19.90
C VAL A 193 26.05 17.23 -18.40
N GLU A 194 25.75 16.20 -17.61
CA GLU A 194 25.86 16.22 -16.15
C GLU A 194 26.71 15.03 -15.70
N GLY A 195 27.89 15.29 -15.12
CA GLY A 195 28.90 14.27 -14.91
C GLY A 195 29.42 13.72 -16.24
N ASP A 196 29.28 12.42 -16.47
CA ASP A 196 29.62 11.75 -17.72
C ASP A 196 28.40 11.47 -18.61
N ARG A 197 27.19 11.84 -18.19
CA ARG A 197 25.92 11.45 -18.85
C ARG A 197 25.21 12.58 -19.57
N LEU A 198 24.55 12.23 -20.66
CA LEU A 198 23.59 13.10 -21.33
C LEU A 198 22.30 13.22 -20.51
N VAL A 199 21.79 14.44 -20.37
CA VAL A 199 20.55 14.71 -19.64
C VAL A 199 19.67 15.63 -20.46
N VAL A 200 18.35 15.41 -20.37
CA VAL A 200 17.31 16.26 -20.97
C VAL A 200 16.17 16.46 -19.98
N GLU A 201 15.38 17.50 -20.19
CA GLU A 201 14.05 17.63 -19.59
C GLU A 201 12.99 17.32 -20.63
N VAL A 202 12.09 16.39 -20.30
CA VAL A 202 11.00 15.97 -21.17
C VAL A 202 9.64 16.23 -20.53
N ASP A 203 8.65 16.52 -21.36
CA ASP A 203 7.26 16.63 -20.94
C ASP A 203 6.74 15.29 -20.42
N ARG A 204 6.20 15.29 -19.18
CA ARG A 204 5.50 14.12 -18.63
C ARG A 204 4.26 13.82 -19.48
N ARG A 205 4.01 12.54 -19.73
CA ARG A 205 2.78 12.12 -20.41
C ARG A 205 1.56 12.32 -19.50
N PHE A 206 1.72 11.99 -18.23
CA PHE A 206 0.71 12.14 -17.19
C PHE A 206 1.29 12.99 -16.08
N ARG A 207 0.60 14.07 -15.74
CA ARG A 207 0.93 14.96 -14.63
C ARG A 207 -0.01 14.73 -13.46
N ASP A 208 -1.29 14.54 -13.75
CA ASP A 208 -2.31 14.21 -12.77
C ASP A 208 -2.44 12.67 -12.69
N VAL A 209 -2.49 12.16 -11.47
CA VAL A 209 -2.78 10.75 -11.19
C VAL A 209 -4.15 10.32 -11.74
N LYS A 210 -5.10 11.25 -11.79
CA LYS A 210 -6.43 11.01 -12.36
C LYS A 210 -6.33 10.68 -13.84
N ASP A 211 -5.58 11.47 -14.61
CA ASP A 211 -5.38 11.24 -16.05
C ASP A 211 -4.69 9.89 -16.29
N LEU A 212 -3.73 9.52 -15.43
CA LEU A 212 -3.04 8.24 -15.50
C LEU A 212 -4.02 7.08 -15.33
N PHE A 213 -4.77 7.06 -14.21
CA PHE A 213 -5.72 5.99 -13.96
C PHE A 213 -6.84 5.97 -14.99
N GLU A 214 -7.35 7.12 -15.40
CA GLU A 214 -8.37 7.19 -16.45
C GLU A 214 -7.87 6.59 -17.77
N CYS A 215 -6.64 6.88 -18.17
CA CYS A 215 -6.08 6.32 -19.40
C CYS A 215 -5.96 4.79 -19.36
N PHE A 216 -5.42 4.24 -18.28
CA PHE A 216 -5.15 2.79 -18.21
C PHE A 216 -6.37 1.97 -17.85
N LEU A 217 -7.25 2.48 -16.97
CA LEU A 217 -8.43 1.74 -16.53
C LEU A 217 -9.59 1.81 -17.52
N LYS A 218 -9.76 2.91 -18.28
CA LYS A 218 -10.82 2.99 -19.31
C LYS A 218 -10.50 2.14 -20.55
N ALA A 219 -9.23 1.84 -20.82
CA ALA A 219 -8.83 1.11 -22.01
C ALA A 219 -9.28 -0.37 -21.98
N ASP A 220 -9.05 -1.05 -20.86
CA ASP A 220 -9.32 -2.49 -20.71
C ASP A 220 -9.63 -2.91 -19.26
N GLY A 221 -10.13 -1.99 -18.43
CA GLY A 221 -10.30 -2.22 -16.99
C GLY A 221 -8.97 -2.28 -16.22
N GLY A 222 -7.84 -2.03 -16.89
CA GLY A 222 -6.49 -2.09 -16.33
C GLY A 222 -5.82 -3.46 -16.46
N ILE A 223 -6.33 -4.37 -17.29
CA ILE A 223 -5.72 -5.70 -17.51
C ILE A 223 -4.27 -5.55 -17.98
N SER A 224 -4.03 -4.63 -18.93
CA SER A 224 -2.70 -4.30 -19.46
C SER A 224 -1.68 -3.84 -18.41
N VAL A 225 -2.16 -3.34 -17.27
CA VAL A 225 -1.32 -2.90 -16.13
C VAL A 225 -1.39 -3.84 -14.93
N GLY A 226 -1.98 -5.03 -15.09
CA GLY A 226 -1.97 -6.10 -14.10
C GLY A 226 -3.20 -6.20 -13.21
N VAL A 227 -4.25 -5.42 -13.46
CA VAL A 227 -5.55 -5.59 -12.78
C VAL A 227 -6.11 -6.99 -13.07
N ARG A 228 -6.63 -7.67 -12.04
CA ARG A 228 -7.21 -9.01 -12.18
C ARG A 228 -8.56 -8.97 -12.90
N GLU A 229 -8.83 -10.00 -13.70
CA GLU A 229 -9.98 -10.09 -14.62
C GLU A 229 -11.32 -9.68 -13.99
N LYS A 230 -11.73 -10.28 -12.86
CA LYS A 230 -13.02 -9.93 -12.23
C LYS A 230 -13.09 -8.47 -11.76
N ILE A 231 -11.97 -7.89 -11.34
CA ILE A 231 -11.91 -6.49 -10.93
C ILE A 231 -11.96 -5.59 -12.17
N ALA A 232 -11.21 -5.95 -13.22
CA ALA A 232 -11.20 -5.23 -14.49
C ALA A 232 -12.59 -5.19 -15.14
N GLU A 233 -13.35 -6.28 -15.08
CA GLU A 233 -14.74 -6.33 -15.55
C GLU A 233 -15.62 -5.27 -14.87
N VAL A 234 -15.51 -5.13 -13.55
CA VAL A 234 -16.30 -4.16 -12.77
C VAL A 234 -15.83 -2.74 -13.03
N ILE A 235 -14.51 -2.51 -13.08
CA ILE A 235 -13.93 -1.22 -13.45
C ILE A 235 -14.37 -0.80 -14.87
N GLY A 236 -14.44 -1.75 -15.80
CA GLY A 236 -14.90 -1.51 -17.18
C GLY A 236 -16.37 -1.08 -17.28
N ARG A 237 -17.22 -1.46 -16.31
CA ARG A 237 -18.60 -0.95 -16.20
C ARG A 237 -18.66 0.46 -15.64
N GLY A 238 -17.68 0.86 -14.83
CA GLY A 238 -17.54 2.21 -14.32
C GLY A 238 -16.71 2.29 -13.05
N PHE A 239 -15.92 3.37 -12.95
CA PHE A 239 -15.13 3.71 -11.77
C PHE A 239 -15.05 5.24 -11.62
N LYS A 240 -14.66 5.69 -10.43
CA LYS A 240 -14.33 7.10 -10.16
C LYS A 240 -12.94 7.18 -9.56
N VAL A 241 -12.18 8.18 -9.98
CA VAL A 241 -10.93 8.57 -9.30
C VAL A 241 -11.22 9.82 -8.49
N LEU A 242 -11.09 9.71 -7.17
CA LEU A 242 -11.37 10.76 -6.19
C LEU A 242 -10.05 11.20 -5.56
N LYS A 243 -9.85 12.50 -5.41
CA LYS A 243 -8.68 13.10 -4.77
C LYS A 243 -9.07 13.91 -3.54
N ASN A 244 -8.33 13.74 -2.44
CA ASN A 244 -8.44 14.55 -1.24
C ASN A 244 -9.90 14.72 -0.77
N MET A 245 -10.42 15.95 -0.76
CA MET A 245 -11.78 16.26 -0.31
C MET A 245 -12.87 15.63 -1.18
N GLU A 246 -12.59 15.23 -2.43
CA GLU A 246 -13.56 14.52 -3.26
C GLU A 246 -13.99 13.19 -2.62
N LEU A 247 -13.11 12.55 -1.83
CA LEU A 247 -13.45 11.33 -1.07
C LEU A 247 -14.54 11.58 -0.03
N TRP A 248 -14.72 12.82 0.45
CA TRP A 248 -15.74 13.13 1.45
C TRP A 248 -17.14 12.77 0.96
N SER A 249 -17.40 12.92 -0.35
CA SER A 249 -18.70 12.60 -0.96
C SER A 249 -19.15 11.16 -0.72
N ILE A 250 -18.22 10.19 -0.71
CA ILE A 250 -18.52 8.79 -0.46
C ILE A 250 -18.34 8.41 1.03
N MET A 251 -17.48 9.13 1.76
CA MET A 251 -17.26 8.92 3.19
C MET A 251 -18.42 9.40 4.07
N SER A 252 -19.13 10.45 3.65
CA SER A 252 -20.28 10.98 4.39
C SER A 252 -21.44 9.98 4.38
N GLU A 253 -21.62 9.28 3.25
CA GLU A 253 -22.67 8.30 2.99
C GLU A 253 -22.35 6.90 3.55
N ASN A 254 -21.07 6.52 3.63
CA ASN A 254 -20.67 5.18 4.11
C ASN A 254 -19.85 5.26 5.42
N ALA A 255 -20.48 4.88 6.53
CA ALA A 255 -19.87 4.93 7.85
C ALA A 255 -18.67 3.97 8.01
N GLU A 256 -18.74 2.76 7.44
CA GLU A 256 -17.65 1.78 7.51
C GLU A 256 -16.41 2.28 6.75
N LEU A 257 -16.61 2.87 5.57
CA LEU A 257 -15.54 3.52 4.81
C LEU A 257 -14.91 4.69 5.57
N ASN A 258 -15.74 5.53 6.19
CA ASN A 258 -15.24 6.66 6.96
C ASN A 258 -14.33 6.20 8.11
N LEU A 259 -14.74 5.16 8.83
CA LEU A 259 -13.94 4.55 9.89
C LEU A 259 -12.61 3.97 9.34
N PHE A 260 -12.66 3.27 8.21
CA PHE A 260 -11.47 2.75 7.54
C PHE A 260 -10.49 3.86 7.14
N ILE A 261 -10.97 4.95 6.53
CA ILE A 261 -10.11 6.09 6.15
C ILE A 261 -9.58 6.82 7.39
N SER A 262 -10.39 6.92 8.46
CA SER A 262 -9.93 7.48 9.74
C SER A 262 -8.75 6.72 10.31
N GLU A 263 -8.84 5.39 10.37
CA GLU A 263 -7.74 4.51 10.81
C GLU A 263 -6.54 4.59 9.85
N PHE A 264 -6.78 4.62 8.54
CA PHE A 264 -5.72 4.78 7.55
C PHE A 264 -4.96 6.08 7.79
N LEU A 265 -5.65 7.20 8.01
CA LEU A 265 -5.01 8.50 8.24
C LEU A 265 -4.29 8.59 9.59
N ASP A 266 -4.77 7.91 10.62
CA ASP A 266 -4.06 7.79 11.90
C ASP A 266 -2.73 7.04 11.74
N GLY A 267 -2.69 6.02 10.88
CA GLY A 267 -1.48 5.25 10.61
C GLY A 267 -0.97 4.40 11.78
N LEU A 268 -1.77 4.29 12.83
CA LEU A 268 -1.52 3.49 14.01
C LEU A 268 -2.55 2.36 14.08
N PRO A 269 -2.13 1.09 14.26
CA PRO A 269 -3.07 0.03 14.57
C PRO A 269 -3.86 0.37 15.84
N MET A 270 -5.17 0.13 15.84
CA MET A 270 -6.03 0.55 16.95
C MET A 270 -5.61 -0.03 18.31
N TRP A 271 -5.12 -1.28 18.34
CA TRP A 271 -4.59 -1.88 19.57
C TRP A 271 -3.37 -1.13 20.13
N LEU A 272 -2.53 -0.56 19.26
CA LEU A 272 -1.35 0.19 19.68
C LEU A 272 -1.77 1.58 20.16
N LYS A 273 -2.71 2.22 19.47
CA LYS A 273 -3.26 3.52 19.86
C LYS A 273 -3.89 3.46 21.26
N THR A 274 -4.81 2.52 21.48
CA THR A 274 -5.45 2.33 22.79
C THR A 274 -4.44 1.99 23.88
N TRP A 275 -3.43 1.16 23.59
CA TRP A 275 -2.38 0.83 24.54
C TRP A 275 -1.52 2.03 24.94
N LEU A 276 -1.23 2.95 24.01
CA LEU A 276 -0.53 4.20 24.29
C LEU A 276 -1.38 5.16 25.13
N GLU A 277 -2.64 5.35 24.77
CA GLU A 277 -3.59 6.20 25.50
C GLU A 277 -3.75 5.72 26.96
N GLU A 278 -3.87 4.40 27.18
CA GLU A 278 -3.89 3.82 28.53
C GLU A 278 -2.58 4.05 29.29
N ALA A 279 -1.44 4.03 28.59
CA ALA A 279 -0.14 4.30 29.21
C ALA A 279 0.00 5.74 29.66
N GLU A 280 -0.37 6.71 28.82
CA GLU A 280 -0.35 8.15 29.14
C GLU A 280 -1.28 8.47 30.32
N ALA A 281 -2.50 7.91 30.33
CA ALA A 281 -3.43 8.06 31.45
C ALA A 281 -2.91 7.47 32.77
N THR A 282 -1.96 6.51 32.71
CA THR A 282 -1.30 5.98 33.92
C THR A 282 -0.26 6.97 34.47
N PHE A 283 0.48 7.68 33.60
CA PHE A 283 1.49 8.66 33.97
C PHE A 283 0.89 9.95 34.56
N ASP A 284 -0.22 10.45 34.02
CA ASP A 284 -0.90 11.63 34.58
C ASP A 284 -1.52 11.37 35.96
N LYS A 285 -1.98 10.15 36.22
CA LYS A 285 -2.49 9.75 37.54
C LYS A 285 -1.39 9.67 38.61
N THR A 286 -0.15 9.39 38.23
CA THR A 286 0.96 9.32 39.20
C THR A 286 1.43 10.72 39.61
N ARG A 287 1.43 11.69 38.69
CA ARG A 287 1.75 13.09 39.00
C ARG A 287 0.74 13.79 39.91
N ASN A 288 -0.56 13.46 39.77
CA ASN A 288 -1.61 14.07 40.59
C ASN A 288 -1.78 13.43 41.98
N VAL A 289 -1.03 12.37 42.31
CA VAL A 289 -1.03 11.75 43.65
C VAL A 289 0.22 12.17 44.44
N GLU A 290 1.25 12.72 43.78
CA GLU A 290 2.47 13.24 44.40
C GLU A 290 2.49 14.78 44.54
N ALA A 291 1.36 15.45 44.23
CA ALA A 291 1.14 16.89 44.41
C ALA A 291 0.04 17.14 45.45
#